data_AF-A0A7U9S9Q5-F1
#
_entry.id   AF-A0A7U9S9Q5-F1
#
_cell.length_a   1.000
_cell.length_b   1.000
_cell.length_c   1.000
_cell.angle_alpha   90.00
_cell.angle_beta   90.00
_cell.angle_gamma   90.00
#
_symmetry.space_group_name_H-M   'P 1'
#
loop_
_entity.id
_entity.type
_entity.pdbx_description
1 polymer ?
#
loop_
_entity_poly.entity_id
_entity_poly.type
_entity_poly.pdbx_seq_one_letter_code
_entity_poly.pdbx_strand_id
1 'polypeptide(L)'
;MSVNIEGNISQAGAASGWYQNSRVASPQEKEKDALQPKADNAVKVSISQEGIESYRKQTREKGTSGRVIAKGNKESVIRQAKQTASALAANAYGGELAGELEKLKGQRTGSAYAIADQMEDSVRAYGNLYDEIVRGYQNGTRERYVEDENSETGFRKMTMEEELSELDRAFQKIADRADTKEMIEGEFQRLRTEGGKGLSTNVSKKPQETDGDAPETAGTKMKRLAQEWRDAYKTSGSKESSMEKVLSMLNGMFGIHKEA
;
A
#
# COMPACT_ATOMS: atom_id res chain seq x y z
N MET A 1 -3.75 -7.17 58.50
CA MET A 1 -2.47 -6.47 58.27
C MET A 1 -1.53 -7.45 57.61
N SER A 2 -0.87 -7.00 56.51
CA SER A 2 0.40 -7.47 55.94
C SER A 2 0.46 -8.87 55.29
N VAL A 3 0.48 -9.01 53.93
CA VAL A 3 1.65 -9.08 52.97
C VAL A 3 2.82 -9.96 53.44
N ASN A 4 3.50 -10.83 52.66
CA ASN A 4 3.93 -10.87 51.23
C ASN A 4 4.32 -12.33 50.84
N ILE A 5 4.06 -12.83 49.61
CA ILE A 5 4.91 -12.94 48.38
C ILE A 5 6.03 -14.00 48.39
N GLU A 6 5.91 -14.98 47.48
CA GLU A 6 6.92 -15.56 46.57
C GLU A 6 6.17 -16.61 45.71
N GLY A 7 6.12 -16.64 44.37
CA GLY A 7 7.03 -16.16 43.35
C GLY A 7 7.65 -17.38 42.64
N ASN A 8 7.02 -17.90 41.57
CA ASN A 8 7.80 -18.40 40.41
C ASN A 8 6.95 -18.54 39.14
N ILE A 9 7.42 -17.89 38.09
CA ILE A 9 7.00 -18.01 36.70
C ILE A 9 7.96 -18.98 36.03
N SER A 10 7.46 -19.90 35.21
CA SER A 10 8.25 -20.44 34.11
C SER A 10 7.40 -20.54 32.87
N GLN A 11 7.72 -19.62 31.98
CA GLN A 11 7.30 -19.43 30.60
C GLN A 11 8.03 -20.42 29.69
N ALA A 12 7.32 -20.98 28.72
CA ALA A 12 7.73 -21.42 27.37
C ALA A 12 6.83 -22.60 26.98
N GLY A 13 6.25 -22.69 25.79
CA GLY A 13 6.37 -21.89 24.58
C GLY A 13 5.68 -22.66 23.45
N ALA A 14 5.02 -21.89 22.58
CA ALA A 14 4.82 -22.13 21.16
C ALA A 14 3.96 -23.31 20.64
N ALA A 15 3.28 -22.94 19.54
CA ALA A 15 2.87 -23.75 18.39
C ALA A 15 1.48 -24.39 18.42
N SER A 16 0.53 -23.53 18.02
CA SER A 16 -0.66 -23.83 17.24
C SER A 16 -0.48 -24.96 16.22
N GLY A 17 -1.28 -26.02 16.34
CA GLY A 17 -1.49 -27.04 15.30
C GLY A 17 -2.93 -27.03 14.84
N TRP A 18 -3.14 -26.69 13.57
CA TRP A 18 -4.43 -26.57 12.90
C TRP A 18 -5.10 -27.93 12.69
N TYR A 19 -6.44 -27.93 12.73
CA TYR A 19 -7.32 -29.05 12.42
C TYR A 19 -7.13 -29.53 10.97
N GLN A 20 -6.85 -30.82 10.78
CA GLN A 20 -7.02 -31.52 9.50
C GLN A 20 -8.26 -32.41 9.59
N ASN A 21 -9.27 -32.05 8.78
CA ASN A 21 -10.50 -32.80 8.59
C ASN A 21 -10.24 -33.85 7.51
N SER A 22 -10.27 -35.13 7.86
CA SER A 22 -10.22 -36.24 6.89
C SER A 22 -11.52 -37.01 6.98
N ARG A 23 -12.35 -36.96 5.93
CA ARG A 23 -13.44 -37.92 5.72
C ARG A 23 -12.90 -39.12 4.94
N VAL A 24 -13.55 -40.26 5.20
CA VAL A 24 -13.86 -41.42 4.33
C VAL A 24 -13.19 -42.75 4.70
N ALA A 25 -14.07 -43.74 4.78
CA ALA A 25 -13.91 -45.21 4.69
C ALA A 25 -13.50 -46.01 5.94
N SER A 26 -14.49 -46.70 6.52
CA SER A 26 -14.29 -48.07 7.03
C SER A 26 -14.07 -49.01 5.84
N PRO A 27 -13.22 -50.04 5.97
CA PRO A 27 -13.75 -51.35 6.36
C PRO A 27 -12.81 -52.26 7.20
N GLN A 28 -13.49 -53.14 7.96
CA GLN A 28 -13.12 -54.49 8.40
C GLN A 28 -11.96 -54.74 9.41
N GLU A 29 -12.41 -55.28 10.54
CA GLU A 29 -11.78 -56.19 11.51
C GLU A 29 -10.43 -56.80 11.14
N LYS A 30 -9.43 -56.62 12.02
CA LYS A 30 -8.64 -57.72 12.60
C LYS A 30 -8.19 -57.37 14.02
N GLU A 31 -8.66 -58.21 14.93
CA GLU A 31 -8.27 -58.34 16.33
C GLU A 31 -6.74 -58.57 16.46
N LYS A 32 -6.05 -57.69 17.21
CA LYS A 32 -4.73 -57.98 17.80
C LYS A 32 -4.61 -57.26 19.14
N ASP A 33 -4.52 -58.08 20.19
CA ASP A 33 -3.96 -57.85 21.52
C ASP A 33 -4.14 -56.46 22.14
N ALA A 34 -5.18 -56.36 22.97
CA ALA A 34 -5.32 -55.29 23.95
C ALA A 34 -4.24 -55.46 25.04
N LEU A 35 -3.23 -54.60 25.00
CA LEU A 35 -2.41 -54.30 26.17
C LEU A 35 -3.34 -53.62 27.20
N GLN A 36 -3.68 -54.31 28.29
CA GLN A 36 -4.48 -53.69 29.35
C GLN A 36 -3.70 -52.55 30.02
N PRO A 37 -4.18 -51.29 29.99
CA PRO A 37 -3.63 -50.25 30.83
C PRO A 37 -4.05 -50.53 32.27
N LYS A 38 -3.07 -50.52 33.18
CA LYS A 38 -3.29 -50.60 34.63
C LYS A 38 -4.38 -49.62 35.04
N ALA A 39 -5.46 -50.16 35.61
CA ALA A 39 -6.39 -49.40 36.41
C ALA A 39 -5.61 -48.78 37.57
N ASP A 40 -5.54 -47.46 37.63
CA ASP A 40 -6.02 -46.72 38.80
C ASP A 40 -5.77 -45.22 38.61
N ASN A 41 -6.83 -44.44 38.91
CA ASN A 41 -6.94 -42.97 38.91
C ASN A 41 -7.50 -42.28 37.66
N ALA A 42 -8.20 -42.97 36.76
CA ALA A 42 -9.03 -42.31 35.75
C ALA A 42 -10.47 -42.13 36.26
N VAL A 43 -10.79 -40.93 36.76
CA VAL A 43 -12.17 -40.59 37.16
C VAL A 43 -13.01 -40.39 35.90
N LYS A 44 -13.92 -41.33 35.62
CA LYS A 44 -14.86 -41.23 34.51
C LYS A 44 -15.95 -40.22 34.84
N VAL A 45 -15.79 -38.98 34.37
CA VAL A 45 -16.81 -37.94 34.50
C VAL A 45 -17.81 -38.10 33.35
N SER A 46 -19.05 -38.45 33.67
CA SER A 46 -20.18 -38.41 32.72
C SER A 46 -20.98 -37.14 32.94
N ILE A 47 -21.19 -36.37 31.88
CA ILE A 47 -22.07 -35.20 31.92
C ILE A 47 -23.50 -35.70 31.68
N SER A 48 -24.44 -35.33 32.57
CA SER A 48 -25.87 -35.64 32.39
C SER A 48 -26.39 -35.00 31.10
N GLN A 49 -27.32 -35.69 30.43
CA GLN A 49 -28.01 -35.18 29.27
C GLN A 49 -28.74 -33.85 29.57
N GLU A 50 -29.33 -33.73 30.76
CA GLU A 50 -29.96 -32.48 31.23
C GLU A 50 -28.93 -31.37 31.44
N GLY A 51 -27.70 -31.70 31.84
CA GLY A 51 -26.60 -30.75 31.96
C GLY A 51 -26.16 -30.22 30.58
N ILE A 52 -26.10 -31.10 29.58
CA ILE A 52 -25.80 -30.73 28.19
C ILE A 52 -26.91 -29.84 27.62
N GLU A 53 -28.17 -30.18 27.87
CA GLU A 53 -29.32 -29.39 27.42
C GLU A 53 -29.40 -28.04 28.12
N SER A 54 -29.13 -27.98 29.43
CA SER A 54 -29.04 -26.73 30.19
C SER A 54 -27.91 -25.84 29.68
N TYR A 55 -26.73 -26.39 29.38
CA TYR A 55 -25.63 -25.65 28.77
C TYR A 55 -25.97 -25.14 27.37
N ARG A 56 -26.65 -25.94 26.54
CA ARG A 56 -27.14 -25.53 25.22
C ARG A 56 -28.20 -24.43 25.32
N LYS A 57 -29.10 -24.52 26.31
CA LYS A 57 -30.12 -23.51 26.57
C LYS A 57 -29.47 -22.21 27.05
N GLN A 58 -28.52 -22.30 27.98
CA GLN A 58 -27.76 -21.17 28.49
C GLN A 58 -26.92 -20.48 27.40
N THR A 59 -26.31 -21.21 26.48
CA THR A 59 -25.55 -20.61 25.34
C THR A 59 -26.46 -19.97 24.30
N ARG A 60 -27.68 -20.47 24.11
CA ARG A 60 -28.71 -19.82 23.27
C ARG A 60 -29.29 -18.57 23.94
N GLU A 61 -29.56 -18.62 25.24
CA GLU A 61 -30.13 -17.51 26.03
C GLU A 61 -29.13 -16.40 26.31
N LYS A 62 -27.85 -16.73 26.58
CA LYS A 62 -26.79 -15.74 26.85
C LYS A 62 -26.18 -15.12 25.58
N GLY A 63 -26.69 -15.46 24.39
CA GLY A 63 -26.13 -14.95 23.12
C GLY A 63 -24.66 -15.32 22.89
N THR A 64 -24.10 -16.25 23.67
CA THR A 64 -22.74 -16.80 23.51
C THR A 64 -22.73 -18.01 22.59
N SER A 65 -23.76 -18.16 21.74
CA SER A 65 -23.60 -18.88 20.49
C SER A 65 -22.63 -18.06 19.66
N GLY A 66 -21.37 -18.53 19.58
CA GLY A 66 -20.34 -17.92 18.75
C GLY A 66 -20.98 -17.52 17.44
N ARG A 67 -21.09 -16.20 17.23
CA ARG A 67 -21.91 -15.54 16.22
C ARG A 67 -21.74 -16.31 14.91
N VAL A 68 -22.69 -17.21 14.63
CA VAL A 68 -22.86 -17.75 13.30
C VAL A 68 -23.30 -16.54 12.53
N ILE A 69 -22.34 -15.83 11.95
CA ILE A 69 -22.63 -14.84 10.92
C ILE A 69 -23.49 -15.60 9.94
N ALA A 70 -24.77 -15.22 9.91
CA ALA A 70 -25.78 -15.84 9.09
C ALA A 70 -25.14 -16.10 7.73
N LYS A 71 -25.10 -17.37 7.33
CA LYS A 71 -24.44 -17.84 6.11
C LYS A 71 -24.89 -17.07 4.86
N GLY A 72 -26.01 -16.34 4.92
CA GLY A 72 -26.55 -15.49 3.86
C GLY A 72 -25.94 -14.09 3.72
N ASN A 73 -25.10 -13.60 4.64
CA ASN A 73 -24.54 -12.24 4.56
C ASN A 73 -23.01 -12.22 4.38
N LYS A 74 -22.40 -13.33 3.93
CA LYS A 74 -20.94 -13.39 3.74
C LYS A 74 -20.48 -12.57 2.54
N GLU A 75 -21.22 -12.63 1.44
CA GLU A 75 -20.88 -11.93 0.20
C GLU A 75 -20.98 -10.41 0.35
N SER A 76 -22.00 -9.92 1.05
CA SER A 76 -22.16 -8.48 1.34
C SER A 76 -21.09 -7.96 2.30
N VAL A 77 -20.69 -8.72 3.33
CA VAL A 77 -19.61 -8.36 4.25
C VAL A 77 -18.27 -8.36 3.51
N ILE A 78 -18.02 -9.35 2.65
CA ILE A 78 -16.82 -9.38 1.80
C ILE A 78 -16.81 -8.21 0.83
N ARG A 79 -17.95 -7.90 0.20
CA ARG A 79 -18.10 -6.76 -0.71
C ARG A 79 -17.83 -5.44 0.01
N GLN A 80 -18.47 -5.21 1.15
CA GLN A 80 -18.28 -4.00 1.94
C GLN A 80 -16.83 -3.87 2.42
N ALA A 81 -16.22 -4.94 2.90
CA ALA A 81 -14.80 -4.93 3.29
C ALA A 81 -13.88 -4.57 2.12
N LYS A 82 -14.15 -5.09 0.90
CA LYS A 82 -13.42 -4.71 -0.32
C LYS A 82 -13.62 -3.24 -0.67
N GLN A 83 -14.85 -2.73 -0.57
CA GLN A 83 -15.16 -1.32 -0.85
C GLN A 83 -14.46 -0.39 0.14
N THR A 84 -14.52 -0.69 1.44
CA THR A 84 -13.83 0.09 2.47
C THR A 84 -12.31 0.06 2.30
N ALA A 85 -11.73 -1.13 2.07
CA ALA A 85 -10.30 -1.24 1.82
C ALA A 85 -9.88 -0.45 0.56
N SER A 86 -10.70 -0.49 -0.49
CA SER A 86 -10.46 0.31 -1.69
C SER A 86 -10.58 1.81 -1.43
N ALA A 87 -11.55 2.27 -0.64
CA ALA A 87 -11.73 3.69 -0.33
C ALA A 87 -10.58 4.24 0.52
N LEU A 88 -10.08 3.44 1.46
CA LEU A 88 -8.86 3.75 2.21
C LEU A 88 -7.64 3.84 1.29
N ALA A 89 -7.52 2.93 0.32
CA ALA A 89 -6.39 2.90 -0.62
C ALA A 89 -6.48 3.92 -1.75
N ALA A 90 -7.68 4.40 -2.13
CA ALA A 90 -7.87 5.35 -3.23
C ALA A 90 -7.10 6.67 -3.02
N ASN A 91 -6.83 7.03 -1.76
CA ASN A 91 -6.04 8.20 -1.39
C ASN A 91 -4.51 7.95 -1.33
N ALA A 92 -4.05 6.73 -1.63
CA ALA A 92 -2.73 6.25 -1.26
C ALA A 92 -1.72 6.14 -2.42
N TYR A 93 -1.95 6.82 -3.56
CA TYR A 93 -1.02 6.80 -4.70
C TYR A 93 0.40 7.26 -4.39
N GLY A 94 0.61 8.03 -3.31
CA GLY A 94 1.95 8.38 -2.86
C GLY A 94 2.79 7.15 -2.48
N GLY A 95 2.18 6.11 -1.92
CA GLY A 95 2.86 4.85 -1.60
C GLY A 95 3.13 4.00 -2.84
N GLU A 96 2.16 3.90 -3.75
CA GLU A 96 2.30 3.16 -5.01
C GLU A 96 3.39 3.77 -5.90
N LEU A 97 3.41 5.11 -6.04
CA LEU A 97 4.46 5.83 -6.75
C LEU A 97 5.84 5.62 -6.11
N ALA A 98 5.93 5.69 -4.78
CA ALA A 98 7.21 5.46 -4.07
C ALA A 98 7.71 4.02 -4.27
N GLY A 99 6.82 3.03 -4.22
CA GLY A 99 7.17 1.63 -4.46
C GLY A 99 7.67 1.39 -5.88
N GLU A 100 6.98 1.93 -6.88
CA GLU A 100 7.41 1.80 -8.29
C GLU A 100 8.72 2.55 -8.55
N LEU A 101 8.93 3.72 -7.94
CA LEU A 101 10.19 4.46 -8.02
C LEU A 101 11.36 3.69 -7.41
N GLU A 102 11.19 3.11 -6.22
CA GLU A 102 12.25 2.29 -5.59
C GLU A 102 12.57 1.04 -6.41
N LYS A 103 11.55 0.42 -7.02
CA LYS A 103 11.74 -0.71 -7.95
C LYS A 103 12.56 -0.30 -9.17
N LEU A 104 12.22 0.81 -9.83
CA LEU A 104 12.94 1.32 -11.00
C LEU A 104 14.39 1.68 -10.66
N LYS A 105 14.58 2.37 -9.53
CA LYS A 105 15.91 2.70 -9.01
C LYS A 105 16.73 1.45 -8.72
N GLY A 106 16.13 0.42 -8.13
CA GLY A 106 16.79 -0.86 -7.85
C GLY A 106 17.16 -1.67 -9.11
N GLN A 107 16.51 -1.39 -10.25
CA GLN A 107 16.83 -2.01 -11.54
C GLN A 107 18.00 -1.32 -12.26
N ARG A 108 18.40 -0.12 -11.84
CA ARG A 108 19.53 0.57 -12.44
C ARG A 108 20.84 -0.15 -12.12
N THR A 109 21.61 -0.42 -13.15
CA THR A 109 22.94 -1.02 -13.05
C THR A 109 23.97 0.06 -13.36
N GLY A 110 24.82 0.43 -12.37
CA GLY A 110 25.89 1.43 -12.53
C GLY A 110 25.61 2.81 -11.89
N SER A 111 26.69 3.61 -11.78
CA SER A 111 26.89 5.01 -11.32
C SER A 111 26.01 5.60 -10.20
N ALA A 112 26.36 6.83 -9.78
CA ALA A 112 25.56 7.61 -8.83
C ALA A 112 24.22 8.00 -9.46
N TYR A 113 23.15 7.92 -8.68
CA TYR A 113 21.78 8.26 -9.08
C TYR A 113 21.67 9.76 -9.39
N ALA A 114 21.70 10.13 -10.67
CA ALA A 114 21.72 11.51 -11.11
C ALA A 114 20.32 12.16 -11.07
N ILE A 115 20.28 13.49 -11.19
CA ILE A 115 19.00 14.23 -11.24
C ILE A 115 18.17 13.79 -12.45
N ALA A 116 18.80 13.61 -13.61
CA ALA A 116 18.14 13.11 -14.82
C ALA A 116 17.55 11.70 -14.60
N ASP A 117 18.29 10.81 -13.91
CA ASP A 117 17.82 9.48 -13.54
C ASP A 117 16.58 9.55 -12.66
N GLN A 118 16.60 10.43 -11.65
CA GLN A 118 15.47 10.64 -10.76
C GLN A 118 14.23 11.14 -11.51
N MET A 119 14.39 12.07 -12.45
CA MET A 119 13.29 12.59 -13.27
C MET A 119 12.73 11.52 -14.21
N GLU A 120 13.61 10.76 -14.87
CA GLU A 120 13.23 9.65 -15.75
C GLU A 120 12.41 8.60 -15.00
N ASP A 121 12.90 8.11 -13.85
CA ASP A 121 12.21 7.07 -13.10
C ASP A 121 10.92 7.58 -12.46
N SER A 122 10.88 8.85 -12.06
CA SER A 122 9.65 9.44 -11.51
C SER A 122 8.54 9.46 -12.58
N VAL A 123 8.85 9.94 -13.79
CA VAL A 123 7.87 9.99 -14.89
C VAL A 123 7.52 8.59 -15.39
N ARG A 124 8.48 7.66 -15.40
CA ARG A 124 8.22 6.25 -15.73
C ARG A 124 7.30 5.58 -14.70
N ALA A 125 7.53 5.79 -13.41
CA ALA A 125 6.65 5.28 -12.35
C ALA A 125 5.22 5.81 -12.50
N TYR A 126 5.11 7.12 -12.75
CA TYR A 126 3.83 7.76 -13.06
C TYR A 126 3.15 7.13 -14.29
N GLY A 127 3.88 6.97 -15.39
CA GLY A 127 3.35 6.41 -16.63
C GLY A 127 2.92 4.94 -16.51
N ASN A 128 3.66 4.14 -15.74
CA ASN A 128 3.29 2.74 -15.46
C ASN A 128 1.95 2.65 -14.73
N LEU A 129 1.76 3.46 -13.67
CA LEU A 129 0.50 3.49 -12.93
C LEU A 129 -0.63 4.05 -13.77
N TYR A 130 -0.38 5.08 -14.58
CA TYR A 130 -1.38 5.65 -15.48
C TYR A 130 -1.88 4.62 -16.51
N ASP A 131 -0.97 3.92 -17.18
CA ASP A 131 -1.30 2.86 -18.15
C ASP A 131 -2.06 1.71 -17.46
N GLU A 132 -1.64 1.30 -16.25
CA GLU A 132 -2.34 0.28 -15.46
C GLU A 132 -3.78 0.69 -15.12
N ILE A 133 -3.99 1.94 -14.70
CA ILE A 133 -5.32 2.47 -14.41
C ILE A 133 -6.18 2.44 -15.68
N VAL A 134 -5.70 3.05 -16.77
CA VAL A 134 -6.45 3.16 -18.02
C VAL A 134 -6.81 1.78 -18.57
N ARG A 135 -5.84 0.88 -18.69
CA ARG A 135 -6.08 -0.48 -19.20
C ARG A 135 -7.02 -1.25 -18.28
N GLY A 136 -6.84 -1.13 -16.98
CA GLY A 136 -7.65 -1.79 -15.96
C GLY A 136 -9.13 -1.38 -16.01
N TYR A 137 -9.43 -0.12 -16.31
CA TYR A 137 -10.81 0.30 -16.53
C TYR A 137 -11.34 -0.17 -17.88
N GLN A 138 -10.55 -0.07 -18.94
CA GLN A 138 -10.94 -0.48 -20.30
C GLN A 138 -11.27 -1.98 -20.39
N ASN A 139 -10.50 -2.83 -19.70
CA ASN A 139 -10.72 -4.28 -19.70
C ASN A 139 -11.64 -4.77 -18.56
N GLY A 140 -12.14 -3.86 -17.70
CA GLY A 140 -13.01 -4.16 -16.58
C GLY A 140 -12.34 -4.91 -15.42
N THR A 141 -11.00 -4.98 -15.35
CA THR A 141 -10.29 -5.65 -14.24
C THR A 141 -10.00 -4.73 -13.07
N ARG A 142 -10.23 -3.41 -13.21
CA ARG A 142 -10.01 -2.42 -12.16
C ARG A 142 -11.33 -1.90 -11.63
N GLU A 143 -11.50 -2.05 -10.32
CA GLU A 143 -12.61 -1.48 -9.58
C GLU A 143 -12.09 -0.86 -8.29
N ARG A 144 -12.19 0.47 -8.20
CA ARG A 144 -11.97 1.21 -6.97
C ARG A 144 -13.25 1.87 -6.48
N TYR A 145 -13.31 2.12 -5.19
CA TYR A 145 -14.44 2.72 -4.51
C TYR A 145 -14.01 3.94 -3.72
N VAL A 146 -14.94 4.88 -3.59
CA VAL A 146 -14.85 6.07 -2.74
C VAL A 146 -16.07 6.12 -1.83
N GLU A 147 -15.93 6.70 -0.65
CA GLU A 147 -17.05 6.94 0.25
C GLU A 147 -18.11 7.83 -0.40
N ASP A 148 -19.36 7.42 -0.30
CA ASP A 148 -20.53 8.16 -0.77
C ASP A 148 -21.71 7.84 0.13
N GLU A 149 -22.12 8.85 0.92
CA GLU A 149 -23.21 8.75 1.88
C GLU A 149 -24.57 8.48 1.21
N ASN A 150 -24.70 8.78 -0.08
CA ASN A 150 -25.94 8.54 -0.84
C ASN A 150 -26.04 7.11 -1.40
N SER A 151 -24.97 6.31 -1.26
CA SER A 151 -24.95 4.91 -1.69
C SER A 151 -25.50 3.99 -0.60
N GLU A 152 -26.27 2.97 -0.98
CA GLU A 152 -26.78 1.93 -0.06
C GLU A 152 -25.66 1.25 0.76
N THR A 153 -24.44 1.20 0.20
CA THR A 153 -23.29 0.58 0.88
C THR A 153 -22.40 1.60 1.60
N GLY A 154 -22.69 2.90 1.47
CA GLY A 154 -21.79 3.99 1.88
C GLY A 154 -20.62 4.22 0.92
N PHE A 155 -20.59 3.51 -0.22
CA PHE A 155 -19.50 3.59 -1.21
C PHE A 155 -20.05 3.59 -2.63
N ARG A 156 -19.43 4.38 -3.52
CA ARG A 156 -19.67 4.32 -4.97
C ARG A 156 -18.40 3.89 -5.70
N LYS A 157 -18.57 3.37 -6.92
CA LYS A 157 -17.43 3.12 -7.81
C LYS A 157 -16.78 4.46 -8.18
N MET A 158 -15.46 4.49 -8.11
CA MET A 158 -14.64 5.60 -8.57
C MET A 158 -14.55 5.56 -10.09
N THR A 159 -14.62 6.71 -10.75
CA THR A 159 -14.39 6.78 -12.20
C THR A 159 -12.90 6.73 -12.51
N MET A 160 -12.56 6.39 -13.74
CA MET A 160 -11.17 6.39 -14.21
C MET A 160 -10.53 7.77 -14.03
N GLU A 161 -11.26 8.84 -14.37
CA GLU A 161 -10.78 10.22 -14.30
C GLU A 161 -10.53 10.66 -12.85
N GLU A 162 -11.38 10.22 -11.92
CA GLU A 162 -11.17 10.47 -10.49
C GLU A 162 -9.89 9.77 -10.01
N GLU A 163 -9.70 8.50 -10.37
CA GLU A 163 -8.53 7.74 -9.95
C GLU A 163 -7.23 8.31 -10.56
N LEU A 164 -7.27 8.74 -11.82
CA LEU A 164 -6.16 9.43 -12.48
C LEU A 164 -5.85 10.79 -11.83
N SER A 165 -6.87 11.52 -11.37
CA SER A 165 -6.68 12.78 -10.66
C SER A 165 -5.97 12.60 -9.31
N GLU A 166 -6.23 11.48 -8.63
CA GLU A 166 -5.52 11.10 -7.41
C GLU A 166 -4.04 10.76 -7.68
N LEU A 167 -3.77 10.03 -8.75
CA LEU A 167 -2.41 9.77 -9.22
C LEU A 167 -1.67 11.08 -9.56
N ASP A 168 -2.33 12.00 -10.28
CA ASP A 168 -1.77 13.31 -10.63
C ASP A 168 -1.43 14.13 -9.38
N ARG A 169 -2.33 14.15 -8.39
CA ARG A 169 -2.09 14.83 -7.11
C ARG A 169 -0.93 14.23 -6.34
N ALA A 170 -0.79 12.91 -6.35
CA ALA A 170 0.32 12.23 -5.69
C ALA A 170 1.66 12.55 -6.39
N PHE A 171 1.68 12.58 -7.73
CA PHE A 171 2.86 12.95 -8.49
C PHE A 171 3.27 14.42 -8.26
N GLN A 172 2.30 15.34 -8.21
CA GLN A 172 2.56 16.75 -7.88
C GLN A 172 3.27 16.89 -6.53
N LYS A 173 2.86 16.14 -5.50
CA LYS A 173 3.54 16.13 -4.20
C LYS A 173 4.99 15.65 -4.28
N ILE A 174 5.31 14.70 -5.17
CA ILE A 174 6.70 14.26 -5.41
C ILE A 174 7.51 15.38 -6.07
N ALA A 175 6.93 16.04 -7.07
CA ALA A 175 7.56 17.17 -7.75
C ALA A 175 7.81 18.34 -6.77
N ASP A 176 6.85 18.70 -5.93
CA ASP A 176 7.01 19.76 -4.92
C ASP A 176 8.08 19.43 -3.88
N ARG A 177 8.22 18.15 -3.53
CA ARG A 177 9.33 17.67 -2.68
C ARG A 177 10.68 17.80 -3.37
N ALA A 178 10.74 17.60 -4.70
CA ALA A 178 11.96 17.80 -5.46
C ALA A 178 12.39 19.28 -5.44
N ASP A 179 11.45 20.21 -5.61
CA ASP A 179 11.71 21.66 -5.47
C ASP A 179 12.23 22.01 -4.07
N THR A 180 11.57 21.47 -3.04
CA THR A 180 11.98 21.69 -1.64
C THR A 180 13.39 21.18 -1.39
N LYS A 181 13.74 20.00 -1.92
CA LYS A 181 15.07 19.39 -1.80
C LYS A 181 16.13 20.22 -2.52
N GLU A 182 15.84 20.68 -3.74
CA GLU A 182 16.73 21.54 -4.52
C GLU A 182 17.03 22.85 -3.78
N MET A 183 16.01 23.49 -3.22
CA MET A 183 16.16 24.70 -2.41
C MET A 183 17.05 24.47 -1.19
N ILE A 184 16.79 23.40 -0.42
CA ILE A 184 17.59 23.06 0.76
C ILE A 184 19.06 22.79 0.39
N GLU A 185 19.30 22.01 -0.67
CA GLU A 185 20.65 21.71 -1.15
C GLU A 185 21.37 22.99 -1.60
N GLY A 186 20.68 23.87 -2.33
CA GLY A 186 21.23 25.17 -2.74
C GLY A 186 21.66 26.04 -1.55
N GLU A 187 20.85 26.07 -0.49
CA GLU A 187 21.19 26.78 0.76
C GLU A 187 22.38 26.14 1.49
N PHE A 188 22.45 24.81 1.56
CA PHE A 188 23.62 24.12 2.14
C PHE A 188 24.90 24.42 1.37
N GLN A 189 24.85 24.44 0.03
CA GLN A 189 26.01 24.79 -0.79
C GLN A 189 26.44 26.24 -0.53
N ARG A 190 25.50 27.19 -0.47
CA ARG A 190 25.78 28.59 -0.11
C ARG A 190 26.48 28.70 1.25
N LEU A 191 25.95 28.04 2.28
CA LEU A 191 26.54 28.03 3.62
C LEU A 191 27.97 27.44 3.63
N ARG A 192 28.20 26.40 2.82
CA ARG A 192 29.52 25.77 2.68
C ARG A 192 30.52 26.69 1.96
N THR A 193 30.08 27.43 0.95
CA THR A 193 30.95 28.31 0.15
C THR A 193 31.19 29.67 0.80
N GLU A 194 30.23 30.21 1.56
CA GLU A 194 30.31 31.53 2.18
C GLU A 194 30.86 31.51 3.61
N GLY A 195 31.22 30.33 4.13
CA GLY A 195 32.02 30.20 5.35
C GLY A 195 31.38 30.87 6.57
N GLY A 196 30.16 30.49 6.93
CA GLY A 196 29.58 30.80 8.24
C GLY A 196 29.57 32.28 8.63
N LYS A 197 29.47 33.22 7.67
CA LYS A 197 29.21 34.64 7.98
C LYS A 197 27.74 34.86 8.34
N GLY A 198 27.37 34.39 9.54
CA GLY A 198 26.17 34.78 10.26
C GLY A 198 24.86 34.31 9.64
N LEU A 199 23.95 33.83 10.49
CA LEU A 199 22.55 33.63 10.15
C LEU A 199 21.95 34.99 9.79
N SER A 200 22.01 35.40 8.51
CA SER A 200 21.37 36.63 8.06
C SER A 200 19.86 36.38 8.05
N THR A 201 19.19 36.78 9.13
CA THR A 201 17.74 36.80 9.25
C THR A 201 17.16 37.85 8.29
N ASN A 202 17.14 37.53 7.00
CA ASN A 202 16.38 38.26 6.00
C ASN A 202 15.29 37.33 5.47
N VAL A 203 14.34 36.99 6.35
CA VAL A 203 13.09 36.26 6.03
C VAL A 203 12.15 37.11 5.13
N SER A 204 12.57 38.29 4.67
CA SER A 204 11.71 39.23 3.94
C SER A 204 12.19 39.63 2.55
N LYS A 205 13.17 38.95 1.94
CA LYS A 205 13.42 39.13 0.50
C LYS A 205 12.65 38.10 -0.30
N LYS A 206 11.46 38.55 -0.74
CA LYS A 206 10.75 38.08 -1.94
C LYS A 206 11.80 37.67 -3.00
N PRO A 207 11.65 36.53 -3.69
CA PRO A 207 12.53 36.18 -4.80
C PRO A 207 12.61 37.39 -5.72
N GLN A 208 13.83 37.85 -5.96
CA GLN A 208 14.12 38.93 -6.87
C GLN A 208 13.64 38.50 -8.26
N GLU A 209 12.46 38.98 -8.65
CA GLU A 209 11.96 38.96 -10.03
C GLU A 209 13.02 39.67 -10.88
N THR A 210 13.88 38.84 -11.46
CA THR A 210 14.73 39.24 -12.58
C THR A 210 13.98 38.70 -13.79
N ASP A 211 13.36 39.60 -14.54
CA ASP A 211 12.80 39.33 -15.86
C ASP A 211 13.93 38.76 -16.74
N GLY A 212 13.86 37.45 -16.99
CA GLY A 212 14.84 36.67 -17.73
C GLY A 212 14.89 35.24 -17.19
N ASP A 213 14.01 34.37 -17.71
CA ASP A 213 13.97 32.91 -17.51
C ASP A 213 14.70 32.41 -16.25
N ALA A 214 14.05 32.55 -15.09
CA ALA A 214 14.50 31.85 -13.89
C ALA A 214 14.65 30.35 -14.23
N PRO A 215 15.77 29.70 -13.87
CA PRO A 215 15.98 28.31 -14.20
C PRO A 215 14.82 27.48 -13.65
N GLU A 216 14.12 26.76 -14.55
CA GLU A 216 13.01 25.89 -14.16
C GLU A 216 13.48 24.94 -13.05
N THR A 217 12.75 24.93 -11.93
CA THR A 217 13.02 24.04 -10.79
C THR A 217 12.81 22.58 -11.18
N ALA A 218 13.41 21.66 -10.43
CA ALA A 218 13.30 20.23 -10.69
C ALA A 218 11.84 19.74 -10.72
N GLY A 219 11.00 20.20 -9.80
CA GLY A 219 9.58 19.90 -9.73
C GLY A 219 8.79 20.48 -10.91
N THR A 220 9.12 21.69 -11.37
CA THR A 220 8.51 22.28 -12.58
C THR A 220 8.82 21.43 -13.81
N LYS A 221 10.08 21.03 -13.99
CA LYS A 221 10.51 20.12 -15.05
C LYS A 221 9.77 18.78 -14.98
N MET A 222 9.66 18.19 -13.79
CA MET A 222 8.95 16.92 -13.59
C MET A 222 7.46 17.02 -13.97
N LYS A 223 6.77 18.09 -13.57
CA LYS A 223 5.36 18.32 -13.92
C LYS A 223 5.17 18.45 -15.42
N ARG A 224 6.08 19.17 -16.10
CA ARG A 224 6.09 19.32 -17.56
C ARG A 224 6.29 17.97 -18.27
N LEU A 225 7.25 17.16 -17.82
CA LEU A 225 7.50 15.85 -18.41
C LEU A 225 6.31 14.89 -18.22
N ALA A 226 5.68 14.89 -17.05
CA ALA A 226 4.48 14.08 -16.82
C ALA A 226 3.29 14.55 -17.67
N GLN A 227 3.13 15.86 -17.87
CA GLN A 227 2.13 16.40 -18.79
C GLN A 227 2.37 15.94 -20.22
N GLU A 228 3.61 16.05 -20.70
CA GLU A 228 3.96 15.61 -22.04
C GLU A 228 3.72 14.10 -22.22
N TRP A 229 4.09 13.32 -21.21
CA TRP A 229 3.83 11.87 -21.20
C TRP A 229 2.33 11.59 -21.35
N ARG A 230 1.47 12.26 -20.57
CA ARG A 230 0.00 12.08 -20.66
C ARG A 230 -0.54 12.43 -22.04
N ASP A 231 -0.08 13.55 -22.61
CA ASP A 231 -0.59 14.02 -23.89
C ASP A 231 -0.13 13.11 -25.04
N ALA A 232 1.11 12.62 -24.98
CA ALA A 232 1.59 11.58 -25.88
C ALA A 232 0.81 10.27 -25.70
N TYR A 233 0.46 9.90 -24.47
CA TYR A 233 -0.30 8.68 -24.18
C TYR A 233 -1.72 8.76 -24.71
N LYS A 234 -2.41 9.88 -24.51
CA LYS A 234 -3.75 10.12 -25.06
C LYS A 234 -3.77 10.05 -26.59
N THR A 235 -2.67 10.44 -27.23
CA THR A 235 -2.55 10.43 -28.69
C THR A 235 -2.19 9.04 -29.24
N SER A 236 -1.29 8.32 -28.57
CA SER A 236 -0.71 7.06 -29.06
C SER A 236 -1.35 5.80 -28.47
N GLY A 237 -1.94 5.88 -27.28
CA GLY A 237 -2.37 4.73 -26.48
C GLY A 237 -1.22 3.84 -25.98
N SER A 238 0.03 4.28 -26.09
CA SER A 238 1.22 3.49 -25.72
C SER A 238 2.07 4.21 -24.69
N LYS A 239 2.33 3.54 -23.57
CA LYS A 239 3.27 4.03 -22.55
C LYS A 239 4.69 4.13 -23.07
N GLU A 240 5.10 3.22 -23.96
CA GLU A 240 6.44 3.19 -24.54
C GLU A 240 6.66 4.39 -25.45
N SER A 241 5.75 4.64 -26.41
CA SER A 241 5.82 5.81 -27.30
C SER A 241 5.77 7.13 -26.50
N SER A 242 4.99 7.17 -25.42
CA SER A 242 4.93 8.32 -24.53
C SER A 242 6.24 8.55 -23.77
N MET A 243 6.88 7.46 -23.30
CA MET A 243 8.19 7.54 -22.66
C MET A 243 9.30 7.95 -23.63
N GLU A 244 9.27 7.54 -24.89
CA GLU A 244 10.24 7.99 -25.90
C GLU A 244 10.22 9.51 -26.04
N LYS A 245 9.03 10.12 -26.04
CA LYS A 245 8.88 11.57 -26.08
C LYS A 245 9.48 12.25 -24.85
N VAL A 246 9.22 11.71 -23.67
CA VAL A 246 9.81 12.18 -22.39
C VAL A 246 11.34 12.08 -22.41
N LEU A 247 11.89 10.96 -22.88
CA LEU A 247 13.33 10.74 -22.95
C LEU A 247 14.00 11.72 -23.92
N SER A 248 13.36 12.02 -25.06
CA SER A 248 13.84 13.06 -25.98
C SER A 248 13.90 14.44 -25.32
N MET A 249 12.89 14.79 -24.50
CA MET A 249 12.89 16.06 -23.77
C MET A 249 13.96 16.08 -22.67
N LEU A 250 14.11 14.99 -21.91
CA LEU A 250 15.14 14.86 -20.88
C LEU A 250 16.55 15.01 -21.47
N ASN A 251 16.83 14.39 -22.61
CA ASN A 251 18.11 14.54 -23.30
C ASN A 251 18.36 16.00 -23.70
N GLY A 252 17.34 16.71 -24.20
CA GLY A 252 17.42 18.14 -24.50
C GLY A 252 17.64 19.02 -23.25
N MET A 253 17.03 18.66 -22.11
CA MET A 253 17.15 19.41 -20.85
C MET A 253 18.53 19.29 -20.20
N PHE A 254 19.18 18.13 -20.34
CA PHE A 254 20.45 17.84 -19.66
C PHE A 254 21.64 17.70 -20.60
N GLY A 255 21.46 17.90 -21.91
CA GLY A 255 22.51 17.69 -22.91
C GLY A 255 23.04 16.26 -22.96
N ILE A 256 22.20 15.29 -22.54
CA ILE A 256 22.60 13.87 -22.50
C ILE A 256 22.43 13.30 -23.90
N HIS A 257 23.51 13.31 -24.68
CA HIS A 257 23.62 12.47 -25.85
C HIS A 257 24.00 11.07 -25.37
N LYS A 258 23.03 10.17 -25.24
CA LYS A 258 23.35 8.74 -25.15
C LYS A 258 23.83 8.32 -26.55
N GLU A 259 25.13 8.14 -26.72
CA GLU A 259 25.66 7.41 -27.88
C GLU A 259 25.04 6.01 -27.87
N ALA A 260 24.51 5.61 -29.03
CA ALA A 260 23.86 4.32 -29.26
C ALA A 260 24.87 3.18 -29.38
#